data_AF-A0A1V2YI70-F1
#
_entry.id   AF-A0A1V2YI70-F1
#
_cell.length_a   1.000
_cell.length_b   1.000
_cell.length_c   1.000
_cell.angle_alpha   90.00
_cell.angle_beta   90.00
_cell.angle_gamma   90.00
#
_symmetry.space_group_name_H-M   'P 1'
#
loop_
_entity.id
_entity.type
_entity.pdbx_description
1 polymer ?
#
loop_
_entity_poly.entity_id
_entity_poly.type
_entity_poly.pdbx_seq_one_letter_code
_entity_poly.pdbx_strand_id
1 'polypeptide(L)'
;MAPKLAEKKIKEIRIIPKSNARFFEIQYTYEADETQRELNKQKALAIDVGINNLATCVTNTGESFIVDGRKLKSINQWYNKQSKFF
;
A
#
# COMPACT_ATOMS: atom_id res chain seq x y z
N MET A 1 12.00 -0.55 -13.24
CA MET A 1 13.06 -1.57 -13.27
C MET A 1 12.45 -2.85 -12.72
N ALA A 2 12.51 -3.96 -13.47
CA ALA A 2 11.96 -5.23 -12.99
C ALA A 2 12.73 -5.70 -11.74
N PRO A 3 12.05 -6.21 -10.70
CA PRO A 3 12.73 -6.70 -9.51
C PRO A 3 13.68 -7.85 -9.88
N LYS A 4 14.90 -7.85 -9.34
CA LYS A 4 15.82 -8.99 -9.47
C LYS A 4 15.29 -10.14 -8.61
N LEU A 5 14.75 -11.17 -9.26
CA LEU A 5 14.14 -12.33 -8.60
C LEU A 5 15.09 -13.54 -8.46
N ALA A 6 16.32 -13.46 -9.02
CA ALA A 6 17.24 -14.59 -9.15
C ALA A 6 17.58 -15.28 -7.80
N GLU A 7 17.48 -14.57 -6.69
CA GLU A 7 17.81 -15.07 -5.33
C GLU A 7 16.59 -15.05 -4.40
N LYS A 8 15.38 -14.85 -4.95
CA LYS A 8 14.16 -14.79 -4.14
C LYS A 8 13.43 -16.12 -4.18
N LYS A 9 13.00 -16.59 -3.01
CA LYS A 9 12.11 -17.75 -2.91
C LYS A 9 10.71 -17.35 -3.34
N ILE A 10 10.33 -17.76 -4.54
CA ILE A 10 9.02 -17.48 -5.13
C ILE A 10 7.95 -18.30 -4.39
N LYS A 11 6.89 -17.63 -3.95
CA LYS A 11 5.71 -18.24 -3.32
C LYS A 11 4.59 -18.48 -4.32
N GLU A 12 4.34 -17.51 -5.20
CA GLU A 12 3.28 -17.58 -6.20
C GLU A 12 3.74 -16.88 -7.48
N ILE A 13 3.44 -17.49 -8.63
CA ILE A 13 3.49 -16.84 -9.94
C ILE A 13 2.06 -16.83 -10.46
N ARG A 14 1.54 -15.64 -10.74
CA ARG A 14 0.21 -15.46 -11.33
C ARG A 14 0.34 -14.94 -12.74
N ILE A 15 -0.23 -15.67 -13.69
CA ILE A 15 -0.29 -15.31 -15.10
C ILE A 15 -1.72 -14.87 -15.40
N ILE A 16 -1.89 -13.59 -15.69
CA ILE A 16 -3.21 -13.01 -15.94
C ILE A 16 -3.32 -12.68 -17.44
N PRO A 17 -4.18 -13.38 -18.20
CA PRO A 17 -4.42 -13.01 -19.58
C PRO A 17 -5.12 -11.65 -19.66
N LYS A 18 -4.67 -10.82 -20.60
CA LYS A 18 -5.23 -9.50 -20.93
C LYS A 18 -5.56 -9.46 -22.41
N SER A 19 -6.59 -8.69 -22.77
CA SER A 19 -7.02 -8.49 -24.16
C SER A 19 -7.19 -9.81 -24.94
N ASN A 20 -8.08 -10.69 -24.45
CA ASN A 20 -8.31 -12.03 -25.03
C ASN A 20 -7.03 -12.87 -25.17
N ALA A 21 -6.19 -12.87 -24.13
CA ALA A 21 -4.91 -13.57 -24.08
C ALA A 21 -3.87 -13.14 -25.15
N ARG A 22 -4.06 -11.96 -25.78
CA ARG A 22 -3.05 -11.35 -26.64
C ARG A 22 -1.84 -10.83 -25.84
N PHE A 23 -2.08 -10.48 -24.57
CA PHE A 23 -1.03 -10.08 -23.63
C PHE A 23 -1.19 -10.85 -22.32
N PHE A 24 -0.10 -10.96 -21.57
CA PHE A 24 -0.10 -11.57 -20.25
C PHE A 24 0.61 -10.64 -19.27
N GLU A 25 -0.03 -10.40 -18.14
CA GLU A 25 0.59 -9.78 -16.99
C GLU A 25 1.08 -10.89 -16.07
N ILE A 26 2.38 -10.86 -15.74
CA ILE A 26 2.98 -11.84 -14.83
C ILE A 26 3.27 -11.13 -13.51
N GLN A 27 2.68 -11.65 -12.44
CA GLN A 27 2.89 -11.17 -11.07
C GLN A 27 3.69 -12.21 -10.29
N TYR A 28 4.73 -11.75 -9.60
CA TYR A 28 5.60 -12.58 -8.78
C TYR A 28 5.43 -12.19 -7.31
N THR A 29 4.99 -13.14 -6.50
CA THR A 29 4.98 -13.01 -5.03
C THR A 29 6.15 -13.82 -4.49
N TYR A 30 7.01 -13.19 -3.69
CA TYR A 30 8.20 -13.82 -3.14
C TYR A 30 8.37 -13.50 -1.67
N GLU A 31 9.10 -14.36 -0.96
CA GLU A 31 9.53 -14.07 0.41
C GLU A 31 10.53 -12.92 0.41
N ALA A 32 10.19 -11.86 1.13
CA ALA A 32 11.11 -10.77 1.44
C ALA A 32 11.56 -10.93 2.88
N ASP A 33 12.86 -10.78 3.13
CA ASP A 33 13.38 -10.75 4.49
C ASP A 33 12.78 -9.55 5.22
N GLU A 34 12.13 -9.80 6.34
CA GLU A 34 11.74 -8.73 7.24
C GLU A 34 13.02 -8.12 7.80
N THR A 35 13.27 -6.85 7.47
CA THR A 35 14.31 -6.10 8.15
C THR A 35 13.81 -5.77 9.54
N GLN A 36 14.00 -6.68 10.49
CA GLN A 36 13.76 -6.41 11.89
C GLN A 36 14.74 -5.33 12.34
N ARG A 37 14.22 -4.13 12.57
CA ARG A 37 14.97 -3.06 13.22
C ARG A 37 14.90 -3.29 14.72
N GLU A 38 15.96 -2.98 15.44
CA GLU A 38 15.89 -2.91 16.90
C GLU A 38 14.95 -1.76 17.29
N LEU A 39 13.71 -2.11 17.65
CA LEU A 39 12.69 -1.17 18.08
C LEU A 39 12.62 -1.14 19.60
N ASN A 40 12.45 0.07 20.16
CA ASN A 40 12.19 0.23 21.58
C ASN A 40 10.73 -0.16 21.90
N LYS A 41 10.54 -1.25 22.65
CA LYS A 41 9.20 -1.78 23.03
C LYS A 41 8.40 -0.89 23.99
N GLN A 42 9.03 0.10 24.63
CA GLN A 42 8.36 1.10 25.45
C GLN A 42 7.84 2.29 24.62
N LYS A 43 8.21 2.41 23.34
CA LYS A 43 7.68 3.44 22.44
C LYS A 43 6.52 2.88 21.62
N ALA A 44 5.45 3.64 21.51
CA ALA A 44 4.27 3.28 20.75
C ALA A 44 3.78 4.46 19.90
N LEU A 45 3.22 4.15 18.73
CA LEU A 45 2.55 5.09 17.83
C LEU A 45 1.10 4.63 17.65
N ALA A 46 0.14 5.40 18.17
CA ALA A 46 -1.27 5.21 17.87
C ALA A 46 -1.61 5.89 16.54
N ILE A 47 -2.40 5.21 15.71
CA ILE A 47 -2.80 5.66 14.38
C ILE A 47 -4.33 5.58 14.30
N ASP A 48 -4.98 6.72 14.13
CA ASP A 48 -6.41 6.81 13.82
C ASP A 48 -6.59 7.15 12.34
N VAL A 49 -7.20 6.24 11.57
CA VAL A 49 -7.32 6.36 10.11
C VAL A 49 -8.63 7.04 9.73
N GLY A 50 -8.56 8.03 8.85
CA GLY A 50 -9.71 8.81 8.41
C GLY A 50 -9.68 9.15 6.92
N ILE A 51 -10.59 10.05 6.50
CA ILE A 51 -10.74 10.45 5.09
C ILE A 51 -10.05 11.79 4.80
N ASN A 52 -10.32 12.83 5.60
CA ASN A 52 -9.72 14.15 5.40
C ASN A 52 -8.29 14.18 5.95
N ASN A 53 -8.14 13.67 7.18
CA ASN A 53 -6.86 13.31 7.78
C ASN A 53 -6.75 11.81 7.55
N LEU A 54 -5.93 11.39 6.60
CA LEU A 54 -5.77 9.97 6.28
C LEU A 54 -5.30 9.20 7.51
N ALA A 55 -4.40 9.80 8.27
CA ALA A 55 -3.98 9.28 9.56
C ALA A 55 -3.73 10.44 10.52
N THR A 56 -4.28 10.33 11.72
CA THR A 56 -3.89 11.13 12.89
C THR A 56 -3.02 10.24 13.76
N CYS A 57 -1.79 10.67 13.98
CA CYS A 57 -0.78 9.86 14.64
C CYS A 57 -0.35 10.53 15.94
N VAL A 58 -0.25 9.75 17.01
CA VAL A 58 0.24 10.23 18.32
C VAL A 58 1.15 9.21 18.97
N THR A 59 2.28 9.67 19.50
CA THR A 59 3.23 8.84 20.25
C THR A 59 2.83 8.76 21.72
N ASN A 60 3.27 7.73 22.42
CA ASN A 60 3.10 7.65 23.88
C ASN A 60 3.90 8.72 24.65
N THR A 61 4.76 9.49 23.97
CA THR A 61 5.51 10.63 24.51
C THR A 61 4.86 11.98 24.17
N GLY A 62 3.71 12.00 23.50
CA GLY A 62 2.89 13.20 23.26
C GLY A 62 3.16 13.93 21.93
N GLU A 63 4.13 13.49 21.13
CA GLU A 63 4.34 14.01 19.76
C GLU A 63 3.19 13.56 18.85
N SER A 64 2.72 14.45 17.97
CA SER A 64 1.63 14.16 17.04
C SER A 64 1.88 14.73 15.65
N PHE A 65 1.31 14.08 14.64
CA PHE A 65 1.33 14.54 13.26
C PHE A 65 0.11 14.03 12.48
N ILE A 66 -0.19 14.68 11.36
CA ILE A 66 -1.32 14.35 10.49
C ILE A 66 -0.81 14.04 9.09
N VAL A 67 -1.36 13.00 8.48
CA VAL A 67 -1.20 12.69 7.06
C VAL A 67 -2.43 13.20 6.31
N ASP A 68 -2.25 14.07 5.32
CA ASP A 68 -3.36 14.64 4.55
C ASP A 68 -4.01 13.60 3.63
N GLY A 69 -5.32 13.39 3.78
CA GLY A 69 -6.13 12.48 2.98
C GLY A 69 -6.95 13.15 1.88
N ARG A 70 -6.98 14.49 1.82
CA ARG A 70 -7.84 15.23 0.87
C ARG A 70 -7.53 14.90 -0.58
N LYS A 71 -6.26 14.69 -0.94
CA LYS A 71 -5.86 14.28 -2.29
C LYS A 71 -6.50 12.94 -2.68
N LEU A 72 -6.43 11.95 -1.79
CA LEU A 72 -7.02 10.63 -2.03
C LEU A 72 -8.55 10.74 -2.15
N LYS A 73 -9.18 11.53 -1.28
CA LYS A 73 -10.61 11.83 -1.34
C LYS A 73 -11.01 12.44 -2.70
N SER A 74 -10.26 13.42 -3.22
CA SER A 74 -10.53 14.05 -4.52
C SER A 74 -10.42 13.05 -5.68
N ILE A 75 -9.43 12.17 -5.65
CA ILE A 75 -9.28 11.09 -6.65
C ILE A 75 -10.48 10.15 -6.60
N ASN A 76 -10.87 9.71 -5.40
CA ASN A 76 -12.02 8.81 -5.22
C ASN A 76 -13.34 9.46 -5.66
N GLN A 77 -13.52 10.75 -5.38
CA GLN A 77 -14.68 11.51 -5.86
C GLN A 77 -14.72 11.60 -7.39
N TRP A 78 -13.58 11.82 -8.05
CA TRP A 78 -13.52 11.80 -9.51
C TRP A 78 -13.87 10.43 -10.08
N TYR A 79 -13.32 9.36 -9.50
CA TYR A 79 -13.64 7.99 -9.90
C TYR A 79 -15.14 7.70 -9.77
N ASN A 80 -15.75 8.05 -8.63
CA ASN A 80 -17.19 7.87 -8.42
C ASN A 80 -18.05 8.69 -9.39
N LYS A 81 -17.56 9.84 -9.87
CA LYS A 81 -18.24 10.61 -10.93
C LYS A 81 -18.17 9.90 -12.27
N GLN A 82 -17.00 9.36 -12.65
CA GLN A 82 -16.83 8.61 -13.90
C GLN A 82 -17.65 7.30 -13.91
N SER A 83 -17.63 6.58 -12.78
CA SER A 83 -18.32 5.29 -12.65
C SER A 83 -19.85 5.42 -12.59
N LYS A 84 -20.38 6.64 -12.42
CA LYS A 84 -21.82 6.94 -12.50
C LYS A 84 -22.37 7.03 -13.93
N PHE A 85 -21.49 7.04 -14.94
CA PHE A 85 -21.86 7.11 -16.36
C PHE A 85 -21.77 5.75 -17.08
N PHE A 86 -21.64 4.66 -16.32
CA PHE A 86 -21.79 3.28 -16.77
C PHE A 86 -22.96 2.62 -16.05
#